data_AF-A0A6J5VDM7-F1
#
_entry.id   AF-A0A6J5VDM7-F1
#
_cell.length_a   1.000
_cell.length_b   1.000
_cell.length_c   1.000
_cell.angle_alpha   90.00
_cell.angle_beta   90.00
_cell.angle_gamma   90.00
#
_symmetry.space_group_name_H-M   'P 1'
#
loop_
_entity.id
_entity.type
_entity.pdbx_description
1 polymer ?
#
loop_
_entity_poly.entity_id
_entity_poly.type
_entity_poly.pdbx_seq_one_letter_code
_entity_poly.pdbx_strand_id
1 'polypeptide(L)'
;MIHKYGSHMQLCGEDGMEGSHNFFVRLLTKDGWLDDSNIDMALLLVRERHERSGNWVGSDWTILDTTFQKCAALDYKEMKTTQAIQRAVQPVAKILPWLLKESGYIGDGLIRNSEWPVIRVMDAPQQGDCGMYILKYCEFLTSNVDLAKISHDAMPLYRLKLAV
;
A
#
# COMPACT_ATOMS: atom_id res chain seq x y z
N MET A 1 10.27 -3.86 27.05
CA MET A 1 11.12 -3.05 27.95
C MET A 1 10.88 -1.59 27.56
N ILE A 2 10.31 -0.76 28.43
CA ILE A 2 9.88 0.61 28.07
C ILE A 2 11.08 1.55 28.25
N HIS A 3 11.60 2.12 27.17
CA HIS A 3 12.57 3.22 27.24
C HIS A 3 11.83 4.56 27.14
N LYS A 4 12.02 5.43 28.14
CA LYS A 4 11.51 6.81 28.15
C LYS A 4 12.58 7.75 27.60
N TYR A 5 12.32 8.34 26.43
CA TYR A 5 12.90 9.61 26.02
C TYR A 5 11.78 10.53 25.53
N GLY A 6 11.67 11.72 26.11
CA GLY A 6 10.88 12.87 25.64
C GLY A 6 9.44 12.62 25.16
N SER A 7 8.46 12.74 26.05
CA SER A 7 6.99 12.91 25.84
C SER A 7 6.22 12.10 24.77
N HIS A 8 6.86 11.26 23.98
CA HIS A 8 6.23 10.38 23.00
C HIS A 8 6.47 8.94 23.45
N MET A 9 5.41 8.32 23.98
CA MET A 9 5.41 6.93 24.36
C MET A 9 5.40 6.07 23.09
N GLN A 10 6.55 5.48 22.75
CA GLN A 10 6.67 4.49 21.68
C GLN A 10 6.24 3.13 22.23
N LEU A 11 5.15 2.61 21.67
CA LEU A 11 4.51 1.39 22.13
C LEU A 11 5.10 0.14 21.44
N CYS A 12 5.46 0.24 20.15
CA CYS A 12 6.09 -0.80 19.32
C CYS A 12 6.86 -0.18 18.12
N GLY A 13 7.69 -0.95 17.41
CA GLY A 13 8.35 -0.56 16.14
C GLY A 13 9.88 -0.59 16.17
N GLU A 14 10.52 -0.82 15.01
CA GLU A 14 11.98 -0.63 14.84
C GLU A 14 12.33 0.88 14.85
N ASP A 15 13.63 1.21 14.94
CA ASP A 15 14.11 2.59 14.87
C ASP A 15 13.61 3.26 13.59
N GLY A 16 12.78 4.31 13.75
CA GLY A 16 12.19 5.07 12.64
C GLY A 16 10.71 4.80 12.36
N MET A 17 10.06 3.85 13.04
CA MET A 17 8.62 3.60 12.89
C MET A 17 7.76 4.20 14.01
N GLU A 18 6.64 4.84 13.63
CA GLU A 18 5.73 5.49 14.58
C GLU A 18 4.93 4.44 15.37
N GLY A 19 5.32 4.23 16.62
CA GLY A 19 4.55 3.44 17.59
C GLY A 19 3.76 4.29 18.59
N SER A 20 3.37 5.52 18.24
CA SER A 20 2.77 6.45 19.20
C SER A 20 1.37 6.00 19.64
N HIS A 21 0.88 6.46 20.79
CA HIS A 21 -0.52 6.23 21.17
C HIS A 21 -1.52 6.64 20.08
N ASN A 22 -1.24 7.73 19.35
CA ASN A 22 -2.10 8.21 18.28
C ASN A 22 -2.14 7.26 17.09
N PHE A 23 -1.02 6.57 16.77
CA PHE A 23 -0.98 5.54 15.74
C PHE A 23 -2.06 4.47 15.99
N PHE A 24 -2.14 3.95 17.23
CA PHE A 24 -3.13 2.93 17.60
C PHE A 24 -4.55 3.49 17.70
N VAL A 25 -4.71 4.72 18.18
CA VAL A 25 -6.03 5.38 18.22
C VAL A 25 -6.61 5.50 16.81
N ARG A 26 -5.81 5.91 15.80
CA ARG A 26 -6.27 6.00 14.40
C ARG A 26 -6.69 4.64 13.85
N LEU A 27 -5.91 3.59 14.11
CA LEU A 27 -6.24 2.23 13.69
C LEU A 27 -7.56 1.76 14.29
N LEU A 28 -7.71 1.89 15.61
CA LEU A 28 -8.86 1.35 16.35
C LEU A 28 -10.11 2.23 16.28
N THR A 29 -9.99 3.47 15.81
CA THR A 29 -11.15 4.34 15.56
C THR A 29 -11.92 3.78 14.37
N LYS A 30 -13.19 3.43 14.61
CA LYS A 30 -14.12 3.02 13.55
C LYS A 30 -14.21 4.12 12.51
N ASP A 31 -14.05 3.76 11.24
CA ASP A 31 -14.05 4.71 10.11
C ASP A 31 -12.98 5.82 10.23
N GLY A 32 -11.96 5.63 11.08
CA GLY A 32 -10.89 6.59 11.32
C GLY A 32 -9.88 6.62 10.19
N TRP A 33 -9.50 7.80 9.72
CA TRP A 33 -8.53 7.94 8.64
C TRP A 33 -7.15 7.46 9.08
N LEU A 34 -6.56 6.60 8.26
CA LEU A 34 -5.15 6.22 8.40
C LEU A 34 -4.28 7.32 7.82
N ASP A 35 -3.15 7.58 8.47
CA ASP A 35 -2.11 8.45 7.92
C ASP A 35 -0.95 7.65 7.34
N ASP A 36 0.01 8.37 6.75
CA ASP A 36 1.16 7.80 6.07
C ASP A 36 1.93 6.82 6.97
N SER A 37 2.02 7.11 8.28
CA SER A 37 2.72 6.23 9.23
C SER A 37 2.00 4.88 9.42
N ASN A 38 0.66 4.88 9.47
CA ASN A 38 -0.12 3.65 9.46
C ASN A 38 0.07 2.84 8.16
N ILE A 39 0.11 3.52 7.01
CA ILE A 39 0.27 2.88 5.70
C ILE A 39 1.68 2.28 5.56
N ASP A 40 2.73 3.05 5.86
CA ASP A 40 4.12 2.62 5.78
C ASP A 40 4.40 1.39 6.63
N MET A 41 3.95 1.40 7.90
CA MET A 41 4.08 0.25 8.80
C MET A 41 3.36 -0.98 8.23
N ALA A 42 2.13 -0.83 7.77
CA ALA A 42 1.38 -1.96 7.24
C ALA A 42 2.03 -2.55 5.97
N LEU A 43 2.53 -1.70 5.06
CA LEU A 43 3.26 -2.15 3.87
C LEU A 43 4.56 -2.87 4.23
N LEU A 44 5.28 -2.40 5.25
CA LEU A 44 6.45 -3.10 5.77
C LEU A 44 6.08 -4.48 6.33
N LEU A 45 5.03 -4.60 7.14
CA LEU A 45 4.57 -5.89 7.67
C LEU A 45 4.17 -6.86 6.58
N VAL A 46 3.51 -6.36 5.52
CA VAL A 46 3.21 -7.16 4.33
C VAL A 46 4.50 -7.70 3.73
N ARG A 47 5.50 -6.83 3.49
CA ARG A 47 6.81 -7.24 2.97
C ARG A 47 7.50 -8.29 3.84
N GLU A 48 7.61 -8.06 5.15
CA GLU A 48 8.25 -9.02 6.08
C GLU A 48 7.52 -10.37 6.13
N ARG A 49 6.18 -10.36 6.05
CA ARG A 49 5.39 -11.60 5.98
C ARG A 49 5.72 -12.39 4.72
N HIS A 50 5.91 -11.71 3.59
CA HIS A 50 6.30 -12.36 2.34
C HIS A 50 7.70 -12.94 2.40
N GLU A 51 8.67 -12.19 2.95
CA GLU A 51 10.04 -12.67 3.15
C GLU A 51 10.08 -13.93 4.04
N ARG A 52 9.24 -13.99 5.09
CA ARG A 52 9.17 -15.14 6.01
C ARG A 52 8.43 -16.35 5.45
N SER A 53 7.44 -16.16 4.59
CA SER A 53 6.56 -17.25 4.14
C SER A 53 7.03 -17.98 2.89
N GLY A 54 7.98 -17.42 2.13
CA GLY A 54 8.55 -18.04 0.92
C GLY A 54 7.57 -18.21 -0.25
N ASN A 55 6.30 -17.84 -0.09
CA ASN A 55 5.24 -17.97 -1.08
C ASN A 55 5.08 -16.66 -1.87
N TRP A 56 5.98 -16.43 -2.82
CA TRP A 56 5.76 -15.46 -3.91
C TRP A 56 4.92 -16.15 -4.98
N VAL A 57 3.60 -16.19 -4.80
CA VAL A 57 2.71 -16.65 -5.88
C VAL A 57 2.35 -15.42 -6.71
N GLY A 58 3.17 -15.14 -7.71
CA GLY A 58 2.76 -14.32 -8.84
C GLY A 58 2.97 -12.81 -8.72
N SER A 59 3.75 -12.35 -9.69
CA SER A 59 3.75 -11.04 -10.35
C SER A 59 4.54 -9.89 -9.71
N ASP A 60 5.30 -9.23 -10.59
CA ASP A 60 6.04 -8.00 -10.37
C ASP A 60 5.05 -6.83 -10.13
N TRP A 61 4.47 -6.73 -8.93
CA TRP A 61 3.62 -5.59 -8.58
C TRP A 61 4.46 -4.50 -7.91
N THR A 62 4.33 -3.27 -8.39
CA THR A 62 4.82 -2.08 -7.69
C THR A 62 3.60 -1.26 -7.24
N ILE A 63 3.54 -0.97 -5.94
CA ILE A 63 2.53 -0.07 -5.38
C ILE A 63 3.11 1.34 -5.49
N LEU A 64 2.44 2.22 -6.26
CA LEU A 64 2.87 3.59 -6.44
C LEU A 64 1.99 4.53 -5.61
N ASP A 65 2.41 4.83 -4.39
CA ASP A 65 1.64 5.65 -3.46
C ASP A 65 1.92 7.16 -3.65
N THR A 66 3.19 7.54 -3.81
CA THR A 66 3.61 8.95 -3.64
C THR A 66 3.52 9.83 -4.88
N THR A 67 3.61 9.28 -6.09
CA THR A 67 3.47 10.07 -7.33
C THR A 67 2.00 10.26 -7.70
N PHE A 68 1.14 9.29 -7.35
CA PHE A 68 -0.26 9.32 -7.72
C PHE A 68 -1.04 10.37 -6.91
N GLN A 69 -0.80 10.50 -5.60
CA GLN A 69 -1.48 11.51 -4.78
C GLN A 69 -1.19 12.95 -5.22
N LYS A 70 0.06 13.31 -5.58
CA LYS A 70 0.40 14.68 -6.01
C LYS A 70 -0.17 15.03 -7.38
N CYS A 71 -0.17 14.08 -8.32
CA CYS A 71 -0.84 14.26 -9.61
C CYS A 71 -2.37 14.26 -9.47
N ALA A 72 -2.93 13.37 -8.63
CA ALA A 72 -4.35 13.30 -8.35
C ALA A 72 -4.87 14.51 -7.57
N ALA A 73 -4.07 15.15 -6.71
CA ALA A 73 -4.46 16.38 -6.01
C ALA A 73 -4.59 17.58 -6.96
N LEU A 74 -3.76 17.62 -8.02
CA LEU A 74 -3.83 18.67 -9.05
C LEU A 74 -4.96 18.42 -10.06
N ASP A 75 -5.26 17.14 -10.38
CA ASP A 75 -6.24 16.74 -11.40
C ASP A 75 -7.47 15.97 -10.85
N TYR A 76 -7.78 16.05 -9.55
CA TYR A 76 -8.83 15.24 -8.90
C TYR A 76 -10.19 15.34 -9.62
N LYS A 77 -10.49 16.52 -10.19
CA LYS A 77 -11.72 16.74 -10.96
C LYS A 77 -11.75 15.98 -12.29
N GLU A 78 -10.59 15.73 -12.90
CA GLU A 78 -10.45 15.03 -14.20
C GLU A 78 -10.18 13.53 -14.04
N MET A 79 -9.64 13.09 -12.89
CA MET A 79 -9.38 11.68 -12.56
C MET A 79 -10.64 10.84 -12.23
N LYS A 80 -11.76 11.12 -12.89
CA LYS A 80 -13.03 10.38 -12.70
C LYS A 80 -13.14 9.14 -13.59
N THR A 81 -12.30 9.04 -14.61
CA THR A 81 -12.39 7.98 -15.62
C THR A 81 -11.13 7.12 -15.61
N THR A 82 -11.29 5.84 -15.96
CA THR A 82 -10.16 4.91 -16.16
C THR A 82 -9.14 5.49 -17.14
N GLN A 83 -9.59 6.18 -18.19
CA GLN A 83 -8.70 6.77 -19.18
C GLN A 83 -7.85 7.91 -18.61
N ALA A 84 -8.44 8.77 -17.77
CA ALA A 84 -7.71 9.84 -17.10
C ALA A 84 -6.65 9.28 -16.14
N ILE A 85 -7.02 8.26 -15.35
CA ILE A 85 -6.10 7.54 -14.46
C ILE A 85 -4.95 6.91 -15.26
N GLN A 86 -5.26 6.22 -16.37
CA GLN A 86 -4.26 5.60 -17.24
C GLN A 86 -3.28 6.61 -17.82
N ARG A 87 -3.75 7.79 -18.26
CA ARG A 87 -2.88 8.87 -18.74
C ARG A 87 -1.98 9.40 -17.63
N ALA A 88 -2.52 9.58 -16.42
CA ALA A 88 -1.77 10.11 -15.30
C ALA A 88 -0.63 9.18 -14.84
N VAL A 89 -0.85 7.85 -14.85
CA VAL A 89 0.20 6.88 -14.50
C VAL A 89 1.10 6.48 -15.67
N GLN A 90 0.77 6.89 -16.90
CA GLN A 90 1.53 6.53 -18.09
C GLN A 90 3.04 6.85 -17.98
N PRO A 91 3.46 8.02 -17.45
CA PRO A 91 4.89 8.33 -17.29
C PRO A 91 5.61 7.28 -16.44
N VAL A 92 4.96 6.79 -15.38
CA VAL A 92 5.52 5.77 -14.48
C VAL A 92 5.63 4.44 -15.22
N ALA A 93 4.59 4.03 -15.95
CA ALA A 93 4.59 2.80 -16.74
C ALA A 93 5.69 2.75 -17.80
N LYS A 94 6.13 3.91 -18.32
CA LYS A 94 7.24 4.05 -19.27
C LYS A 94 8.62 4.02 -18.61
N ILE A 95 8.76 4.64 -17.45
CA ILE A 95 10.05 4.80 -16.76
C ILE A 95 10.40 3.59 -15.90
N LEU A 96 9.39 2.89 -15.36
CA LEU A 96 9.59 1.74 -14.47
C LEU A 96 10.50 0.64 -15.06
N PRO A 97 10.34 0.19 -16.32
CA PRO A 97 11.29 -0.73 -16.97
C PRO A 97 12.75 -0.29 -16.85
N TRP A 98 13.00 1.00 -17.10
CA TRP A 98 14.33 1.56 -17.10
C TRP A 98 14.89 1.64 -15.68
N LEU A 99 14.09 2.09 -14.71
CA LEU A 99 14.51 2.11 -13.30
C LEU A 99 14.84 0.71 -12.77
N LEU A 100 14.04 -0.30 -13.11
CA LEU A 100 14.32 -1.69 -12.75
C LEU A 100 15.64 -2.17 -13.36
N LYS A 101 15.89 -1.85 -14.64
CA LYS A 101 17.16 -2.17 -15.30
C LYS A 101 18.35 -1.48 -14.64
N GLU A 102 18.30 -0.16 -14.43
CA GLU A 102 19.41 0.60 -13.86
C GLU A 102 19.67 0.28 -12.39
N SER A 103 18.65 -0.12 -11.63
CA SER A 103 18.82 -0.60 -10.25
C SER A 103 19.48 -1.98 -10.16
N GLY A 104 19.70 -2.65 -11.29
CA GLY A 104 20.25 -4.01 -11.31
C GLY A 104 19.26 -5.06 -10.82
N TYR A 105 17.95 -4.80 -10.88
CA TYR A 105 16.92 -5.80 -10.57
C TYR A 105 17.06 -6.99 -11.52
N ILE A 106 17.27 -8.18 -10.97
CA ILE A 106 17.32 -9.45 -11.71
C ILE A 106 16.08 -10.24 -11.28
N GLY A 107 14.91 -9.86 -11.81
CA GLY A 107 13.68 -10.63 -11.59
C GLY A 107 13.69 -11.96 -12.34
N ASP A 108 12.65 -12.78 -12.13
CA ASP A 108 12.53 -14.17 -12.61
C ASP A 108 12.35 -14.34 -14.15
N GLY A 109 12.73 -13.34 -14.95
CA GLY A 109 13.02 -13.55 -16.37
C GLY A 109 12.30 -12.66 -17.40
N LEU A 110 11.51 -11.66 -17.01
CA LEU A 110 10.89 -10.76 -18.00
C LEU A 110 10.66 -9.34 -17.45
N ILE A 111 11.74 -8.59 -17.21
CA ILE A 111 11.59 -7.13 -17.22
C ILE A 111 11.19 -6.76 -18.65
N ARG A 112 9.94 -6.36 -18.85
CA ARG A 112 9.51 -5.88 -20.17
C ARG A 112 10.38 -4.70 -20.55
N ASN A 113 11.02 -4.76 -21.72
CA ASN A 113 11.75 -3.62 -22.29
C ASN A 113 10.81 -2.54 -22.87
N SER A 114 9.50 -2.76 -22.79
CA SER A 114 8.45 -1.87 -23.28
C SER A 114 7.65 -1.28 -22.12
N GLU A 115 6.85 -0.25 -22.40
CA GLU A 115 5.87 0.31 -21.48
C GLU A 115 5.02 -0.80 -20.82
N TRP A 116 4.86 -0.70 -19.50
CA TRP A 116 4.08 -1.67 -18.74
C TRP A 116 2.57 -1.41 -18.89
N PRO A 117 1.75 -2.48 -18.90
CA PRO A 117 0.32 -2.32 -19.03
C PRO A 117 -0.27 -1.69 -17.76
N VAL A 118 -1.11 -0.68 -17.92
CA VAL A 118 -1.83 -0.04 -16.82
C VAL A 118 -3.23 -0.63 -16.74
N ILE A 119 -3.49 -1.36 -15.65
CA ILE A 119 -4.76 -2.05 -15.43
C ILE A 119 -5.42 -1.47 -14.17
N ARG A 120 -6.67 -1.01 -14.33
CA ARG A 120 -7.52 -0.66 -13.18
C ARG A 120 -8.10 -1.95 -12.61
N VAL A 121 -7.72 -2.27 -11.38
CA VAL A 121 -8.09 -3.56 -10.76
C VAL A 121 -9.45 -3.47 -10.07
N MET A 122 -9.64 -2.48 -9.20
CA MET A 122 -10.88 -2.29 -8.45
C MET A 122 -11.01 -0.85 -7.97
N ASP A 123 -12.24 -0.39 -7.75
CA ASP A 123 -12.49 0.86 -7.04
C ASP A 123 -12.35 0.67 -5.53
N ALA A 124 -11.57 1.55 -4.90
CA ALA A 124 -11.56 1.63 -3.44
C ALA A 124 -12.75 2.49 -2.97
N PRO A 125 -13.52 2.03 -1.98
CA PRO A 125 -14.54 2.86 -1.34
C PRO A 125 -13.95 4.18 -0.82
N GLN A 126 -14.52 5.31 -1.22
CA GLN A 126 -14.08 6.65 -0.82
C GLN A 126 -14.65 7.06 0.55
N GLN A 127 -14.36 6.27 1.59
CA GLN A 127 -14.81 6.48 2.97
C GLN A 127 -13.63 6.34 3.94
N GLY A 128 -13.86 6.46 5.26
CA GLY A 128 -12.79 6.43 6.28
C GLY A 128 -11.91 5.17 6.27
N ASP A 129 -12.36 4.09 5.65
CA ASP A 129 -11.61 2.85 5.46
C ASP A 129 -10.79 2.79 4.15
N CYS A 130 -10.72 3.84 3.35
CA CYS A 130 -10.01 3.82 2.06
C CYS A 130 -8.56 3.32 2.18
N GLY A 131 -7.84 3.75 3.24
CA GLY A 131 -6.49 3.26 3.55
C GLY A 131 -6.46 1.76 3.86
N MET A 132 -7.45 1.25 4.61
CA MET A 132 -7.57 -0.18 4.88
C MET A 132 -7.85 -0.99 3.60
N TYR A 133 -8.68 -0.50 2.68
CA TYR A 133 -8.91 -1.16 1.39
C TYR A 133 -7.62 -1.27 0.59
N ILE A 134 -6.82 -0.21 0.50
CA ILE A 134 -5.53 -0.23 -0.19
C ILE A 134 -4.62 -1.31 0.40
N LEU A 135 -4.49 -1.36 1.73
CA LEU A 135 -3.68 -2.37 2.41
C LEU A 135 -4.18 -3.80 2.14
N LYS A 136 -5.50 -4.02 2.16
CA LYS A 136 -6.10 -5.33 1.83
C LYS A 136 -5.92 -5.71 0.37
N TYR A 137 -5.99 -4.74 -0.56
CA TYR A 137 -5.71 -4.99 -1.98
C TYR A 137 -4.27 -5.45 -2.15
N CYS A 138 -3.32 -4.79 -1.49
CA CYS A 138 -1.92 -5.19 -1.51
C CYS A 138 -1.75 -6.61 -0.98
N GLU A 139 -2.22 -6.91 0.24
CA GLU A 139 -2.10 -8.25 0.85
C GLU A 139 -2.72 -9.36 -0.02
N PHE A 140 -3.86 -9.09 -0.67
CA PHE A 140 -4.55 -10.08 -1.49
C PHE A 140 -3.85 -10.29 -2.84
N LEU A 141 -3.45 -9.20 -3.52
CA LEU A 141 -2.74 -9.28 -4.80
C LEU A 141 -1.40 -10.00 -4.64
N THR A 142 -0.62 -9.66 -3.61
CA THR A 142 0.68 -10.32 -3.34
C THR A 142 0.54 -11.77 -2.88
N SER A 143 -0.66 -12.19 -2.46
CA SER A 143 -0.97 -13.57 -2.08
C SER A 143 -1.74 -14.33 -3.17
N ASN A 144 -1.94 -13.73 -4.37
CA ASN A 144 -2.76 -14.27 -5.45
C ASN A 144 -4.20 -14.65 -5.03
N VAL A 145 -4.78 -13.85 -4.14
CA VAL A 145 -6.16 -14.00 -3.69
C VAL A 145 -7.03 -12.97 -4.42
N ASP A 146 -8.16 -13.44 -4.97
CA ASP A 146 -9.14 -12.58 -5.62
C ASP A 146 -9.66 -11.49 -4.67
N LEU A 147 -9.59 -10.22 -5.12
CA LEU A 147 -10.07 -9.06 -4.38
C LEU A 147 -11.56 -9.12 -4.07
N ALA A 148 -12.36 -9.85 -4.87
CA ALA A 148 -13.79 -10.05 -4.60
C ALA A 148 -14.06 -10.78 -3.27
N LYS A 149 -13.04 -11.42 -2.68
CA LYS A 149 -13.13 -12.10 -1.37
C LYS A 149 -12.90 -11.16 -0.19
N ILE A 150 -12.64 -9.88 -0.42
CA ILE A 150 -12.50 -8.90 0.66
C ILE A 150 -13.87 -8.67 1.29
N SER A 151 -14.03 -9.10 2.55
CA SER A 151 -15.22 -8.79 3.33
C SER A 151 -15.18 -7.35 3.84
N HIS A 152 -16.17 -6.56 3.43
CA HIS A 152 -16.39 -5.19 3.92
C HIS A 152 -16.75 -5.15 5.41
N ASP A 153 -17.51 -6.14 5.89
CA ASP A 153 -17.90 -6.25 7.31
C ASP A 153 -16.71 -6.58 8.23
N ALA A 154 -15.61 -7.11 7.66
CA ALA A 154 -14.41 -7.45 8.40
C ALA A 154 -13.43 -6.27 8.58
N MET A 155 -13.72 -5.07 8.08
CA MET A 155 -12.81 -3.91 8.21
C MET A 155 -12.41 -3.59 9.66
N PRO A 156 -13.32 -3.61 10.66
CA PRO A 156 -12.92 -3.43 12.06
C PRO A 156 -11.95 -4.50 12.55
N LEU A 157 -12.12 -5.75 12.08
CA LEU A 157 -11.22 -6.84 12.44
C LEU A 157 -9.84 -6.68 11.77
N TYR A 158 -9.79 -6.22 10.53
CA TYR A 158 -8.51 -5.95 9.85
C TYR A 158 -7.74 -4.82 10.51
N ARG A 159 -8.43 -3.75 10.94
CA ARG A 159 -7.84 -2.67 11.74
C ARG A 159 -7.25 -3.18 13.05
N LEU A 160 -8.01 -4.01 13.76
CA LEU A 160 -7.53 -4.64 14.99
C LEU A 160 -6.29 -5.49 14.71
N LYS A 161 -6.29 -6.31 13.66
CA LYS A 161 -5.14 -7.16 13.28
C LYS A 161 -3.87 -6.36 12.99
N LEU A 162 -3.95 -5.11 12.54
CA LEU A 162 -2.77 -4.25 12.34
C LEU A 162 -2.25 -3.66 13.66
N ALA A 163 -3.07 -3.63 14.71
CA ALA A 163 -2.71 -3.09 16.01
C ALA A 163 -2.08 -4.13 16.96
N VAL A 164 -2.10 -5.43 16.61
CA VAL A 164 -1.61 -6.55 17.46
C VAL A 164 -0.56 -7.38 16.72
#